data_AF-A0A1G7BH88-F1
#
_entry.id   AF-A0A1G7BH88-F1
#
_cell.length_a   1.000
_cell.length_b   1.000
_cell.length_c   1.000
_cell.angle_alpha   90.00
_cell.angle_beta   90.00
_cell.angle_gamma   90.00
#
_symmetry.space_group_name_H-M   'P 1'
#
loop_
_entity.id
_entity.type
_entity.pdbx_description
1 polymer ?
#
loop_
_entity_poly.entity_id
_entity_poly.type
_entity_poly.pdbx_seq_one_letter_code
_entity_poly.pdbx_strand_id
1 'polypeptide(L)' 'MSALTVLDYASVLVFALTGALVASRAQLDLVGFAFIACLTAVGGGTVRDLLLGRDPVFWVGQPA' A
#
# COMPACT_ATOMS: atom_id res chain seq x y z
N MET A 1 -5.09 18.53 9.35
CA MET A 1 -5.31 17.23 8.69
C MET A 1 -6.67 17.25 8.02
N SER A 2 -6.74 17.02 6.71
CA SER A 2 -8.02 16.91 6.00
C SER A 2 -8.63 15.52 6.21
N ALA A 3 -9.95 15.38 6.02
CA ALA A 3 -10.61 14.06 6.07
C ALA A 3 -10.01 13.08 5.04
N LEU A 4 -9.63 13.58 3.86
CA LEU A 4 -8.97 12.77 2.83
C LEU A 4 -7.61 12.23 3.29
N THR A 5 -6.82 13.06 3.98
CA THR A 5 -5.52 12.64 4.53
C THR A 5 -5.68 11.53 5.56
N VAL A 6 -6.71 11.60 6.42
CA VAL A 6 -6.99 10.56 7.40
C VAL A 6 -7.38 9.25 6.71
N LEU A 7 -8.23 9.34 5.69
CA LEU A 7 -8.67 8.17 4.93
C LEU A 7 -7.52 7.51 4.17
N ASP A 8 -6.57 8.29 3.65
CA ASP A 8 -5.39 7.80 2.96
C ASP A 8 -4.52 6.93 3.88
N TYR A 9 -4.15 7.45 5.06
CA TYR A 9 -3.41 6.67 6.06
C TYR A 9 -4.19 5.46 6.58
N ALA A 10 -5.50 5.60 6.79
CA ALA A 10 -6.35 4.49 7.22
C ALA A 10 -6.36 3.37 6.16
N SER A 11 -6.45 3.71 4.88
CA SER A 11 -6.43 2.73 3.79
C SER A 11 -5.11 1.97 3.73
N VAL A 12 -3.97 2.68 3.82
CA VAL A 12 -2.63 2.08 3.86
C VAL A 12 -2.52 1.09 5.03
N LEU A 13 -2.99 1.47 6.23
CA LEU A 13 -2.95 0.60 7.40
C LEU A 13 -3.79 -0.67 7.23
N VAL A 14 -5.05 -0.53 6.78
CA VAL A 14 -5.95 -1.68 6.61
C VAL A 14 -5.43 -2.65 5.55
N PHE A 15 -4.92 -2.15 4.43
CA PHE A 15 -4.37 -2.98 3.37
C PHE A 15 -3.01 -3.60 3.74
N ALA A 16 -2.15 -2.88 4.46
CA ALA A 16 -0.90 -3.45 4.98
C ALA A 16 -1.17 -4.64 5.92
N LEU A 17 -2.13 -4.49 6.84
CA LEU A 17 -2.55 -5.58 7.74
C LEU A 17 -3.13 -6.77 6.96
N THR A 18 -3.90 -6.50 5.92
CA THR A 18 -4.47 -7.54 5.05
C THR A 18 -3.35 -8.32 4.34
N GLY A 19 -2.38 -7.62 3.74
CA GLY A 19 -1.21 -8.24 3.11
C GLY A 19 -0.35 -9.02 4.10
N ALA A 20 -0.12 -8.46 5.29
CA ALA A 20 0.59 -9.13 6.38
C ALA A 20 -0.08 -10.43 6.82
N LEU A 21 -1.42 -10.44 6.95
CA LEU A 21 -2.18 -11.65 7.27
C LEU A 21 -2.08 -12.71 6.16
N VAL A 22 -2.12 -12.30 4.91
CA VAL A 22 -1.92 -13.21 3.76
C VAL A 22 -0.50 -13.79 3.77
N ALA A 23 0.51 -12.97 3.98
CA ALA A 23 1.90 -13.41 4.06
C ALA A 23 2.16 -14.35 5.24
N SER A 24 1.55 -14.07 6.39
CA SER A 24 1.59 -14.93 7.58
C SER A 24 1.03 -16.32 7.29
N ARG A 25 -0.14 -16.39 6.64
CA ARG A 25 -0.78 -17.66 6.24
C ARG A 25 0.04 -18.42 5.21
N ALA A 26 0.73 -17.70 4.32
CA ALA A 26 1.65 -18.26 3.36
C ALA A 26 3.02 -18.65 3.95
N GLN A 27 3.23 -18.47 5.27
CA GLN A 27 4.48 -18.79 5.98
C GLN A 27 5.71 -18.15 5.31
N LEU A 28 5.57 -16.92 4.83
CA LEU A 28 6.70 -16.19 4.26
C LEU A 28 7.69 -15.77 5.35
N ASP A 29 8.95 -15.65 4.96
CA ASP A 29 10.00 -15.06 5.79
C ASP A 29 9.77 -13.55 5.99
N LEU A 30 10.61 -12.90 6.81
CA LEU A 30 10.44 -11.49 7.13
C LEU A 30 10.44 -10.59 5.90
N VAL A 31 11.28 -10.90 4.91
CA VAL A 31 11.39 -10.13 3.67
C VAL A 31 10.13 -10.30 2.83
N GLY A 32 9.68 -11.52 2.59
CA GLY A 32 8.43 -11.79 1.88
C GLY A 32 7.21 -11.21 2.59
N PHE A 33 7.21 -11.25 3.93
CA PHE A 33 6.16 -10.66 4.76
C PHE A 33 6.06 -9.16 4.57
N ALA A 34 7.16 -8.44 4.72
CA ALA A 34 7.20 -6.99 4.53
C ALA A 34 6.85 -6.61 3.08
N PHE A 35 7.36 -7.37 2.11
CA PHE A 35 7.08 -7.13 0.70
C PHE A 35 5.58 -7.24 0.38
N ILE A 36 4.91 -8.32 0.79
CA ILE A 36 3.48 -8.50 0.51
C ILE A 36 2.62 -7.49 1.27
N ALA A 37 2.97 -7.16 2.51
CA ALA A 37 2.29 -6.11 3.27
C ALA A 37 2.37 -4.75 2.56
N CYS A 38 3.57 -4.32 2.16
CA CYS A 38 3.77 -3.07 1.43
C CYS A 38 3.10 -3.10 0.05
N LEU A 39 3.26 -4.18 -0.72
CA LEU A 39 2.66 -4.31 -2.04
C LEU A 39 1.14 -4.17 -2.00
N THR A 40 0.49 -4.78 -1.00
CA THR A 40 -0.96 -4.70 -0.82
C THR A 40 -1.39 -3.28 -0.43
N ALA A 41 -0.62 -2.61 0.43
CA ALA A 41 -0.92 -1.25 0.88
C ALA A 41 -0.82 -0.20 -0.25
N VAL A 42 0.21 -0.32 -1.09
CA VAL A 42 0.51 0.68 -2.14
C VAL A 42 -0.21 0.34 -3.46
N GLY A 43 -0.61 -0.91 -3.65
CA GLY A 43 -1.18 -1.43 -4.91
C GLY A 43 -2.44 -0.68 -5.36
N GLY A 44 -3.39 -0.42 -4.46
CA GLY A 44 -4.63 0.30 -4.81
C GLY A 44 -4.37 1.73 -5.31
N GLY A 45 -3.52 2.48 -4.60
CA GLY A 45 -3.12 3.83 -4.99
C GLY A 45 -2.31 3.84 -6.29
N THR A 46 -1.49 2.81 -6.51
CA THR A 46 -0.73 2.62 -7.75
C THR A 46 -1.67 2.40 -8.93
N VAL A 47 -2.64 1.48 -8.82
CA VAL A 47 -3.61 1.24 -9.90
C VAL A 47 -4.45 2.50 -10.17
N ARG A 48 -4.91 3.19 -9.12
CA ARG A 48 -5.60 4.48 -9.24
C ARG A 48 -4.78 5.49 -10.05
N ASP A 49 -3.51 5.64 -9.71
CA ASP A 49 -2.64 6.63 -10.34
C ASP A 49 -2.37 6.29 -11.82
N LEU A 50 -2.14 5.01 -12.13
CA LEU A 50 -1.99 4.53 -13.50
C LEU A 50 -3.26 4.77 -14.34
N LEU A 51 -4.44 4.47 -13.78
CA LEU A 51 -5.73 4.71 -14.46
C LEU A 51 -6.01 6.19 -14.71
N LEU A 52 -5.46 7.07 -13.87
CA LEU A 52 -5.58 8.53 -13.99
C LEU A 52 -4.46 9.17 -14.80
N GLY A 53 -3.51 8.37 -15.34
CA GLY A 53 -2.36 8.88 -16.09
C GLY A 53 -1.41 9.73 -15.24
N ARG A 54 -1.26 9.40 -13.95
CA ARG A 54 -0.30 10.07 -13.05
C ARG A 54 1.06 9.41 -13.14
N ASP A 55 2.01 10.11 -13.76
CA ASP A 55 3.41 9.72 -13.83
C ASP A 55 4.31 10.79 -13.18
N PRO A 56 5.12 10.45 -12.15
CA PRO A 56 5.23 9.15 -11.49
C PRO A 56 4.08 8.87 -10.50
N VAL A 57 3.86 7.60 -10.16
CA VAL A 57 2.92 7.16 -9.12
C VAL A 57 3.25 7.78 -7.75
N PHE A 58 2.25 7.96 -6.89
CA PHE A 58 2.36 8.81 -5.68
C PHE A 58 3.57 8.50 -4.79
N TRP A 59 3.87 7.24 -4.53
CA TRP A 59 4.94 6.81 -3.62
C TRP A 59 6.35 6.98 -4.21
N VAL A 60 6.45 7.21 -5.53
CA VAL A 60 7.71 7.56 -6.21
C VAL A 60 7.84 9.08 -6.35
N GLY A 61 6.75 9.77 -6.70
CA GLY A 61 6.76 11.23 -6.86
C GLY A 61 6.82 11.99 -5.54
N GLN A 62 6.32 11.38 -4.46
CA GLN A 62 6.18 11.98 -3.14
C GLN A 62 6.45 10.90 -2.07
N PRO A 63 7.70 10.42 -1.95
CA PRO A 63 8.06 9.56 -0.83
C PRO A 63 7.82 10.32 0.49
N ALA A 64 7.28 9.60 1.48
CA ALA A 64 7.01 10.14 2.81
C ALA A 64 8.28 10.63 3.52
#